data_AF-A0A3C0JHN7-F1
#
_entry.id   AF-A0A3C0JHN7-F1
#
_cell.length_a   1.000
_cell.length_b   1.000
_cell.length_c   1.000
_cell.angle_alpha   90.00
_cell.angle_beta   90.00
_cell.angle_gamma   90.00
#
_symmetry.space_group_name_H-M   'P 1'
#
loop_
_entity.id
_entity.type
_entity.pdbx_description
1 polymer ?
#
loop_
_entity_poly.entity_id
_entity_poly.type
_entity_poly.pdbx_seq_one_letter_code
_entity_poly.pdbx_strand_id
1 'polypeptide(L)'
;DLQPEMSAPELTDRLVEAILSEKYDAIITNYANCDMVGHTGNFKAAVKAVETIDASLSKVLDALEKVGGEIFITADHGNVEQMLDPVSGQNHTAHTTNAVPFVYVGRPAK
;
A
#
# COMPACT_ATOMS: atom_id res chain seq x y z
N ASP A 1 -7.09 -13.09 -4.52
CA ASP A 1 -6.34 -13.43 -5.75
C ASP A 1 -7.15 -13.24 -7.03
N LEU A 2 -8.46 -13.52 -7.06
CA LEU A 2 -9.32 -13.31 -8.24
C LEU A 2 -9.44 -11.85 -8.70
N GLN A 3 -9.32 -10.90 -7.76
CA GLN A 3 -9.33 -9.46 -8.00
C GLN A 3 -8.21 -8.81 -7.16
N PRO A 4 -6.93 -8.89 -7.58
CA PRO A 4 -5.80 -8.39 -6.79
C PRO A 4 -5.82 -6.89 -6.49
N GLU A 5 -6.49 -6.13 -7.34
CA GLU A 5 -6.68 -4.68 -7.18
C GLU A 5 -7.68 -4.34 -6.06
N MET A 6 -8.50 -5.30 -5.64
CA MET A 6 -9.54 -5.13 -4.63
C MET A 6 -10.31 -3.82 -4.85
N SER A 7 -10.54 -3.06 -3.79
CA SER A 7 -11.15 -1.72 -3.85
C SER A 7 -10.12 -0.59 -3.81
N ALA A 8 -8.82 -0.86 -4.02
CA ALA A 8 -7.79 0.17 -3.96
C ALA A 8 -8.03 1.35 -4.92
N PRO A 9 -8.51 1.14 -6.17
CA PRO A 9 -8.84 2.27 -7.06
C PRO A 9 -9.94 3.17 -6.48
N GLU A 10 -11.05 2.59 -6.02
CA GLU A 10 -12.17 3.35 -5.45
C GLU A 10 -11.77 4.07 -4.16
N LEU A 11 -11.05 3.38 -3.27
CA LEU A 11 -10.50 3.96 -2.03
C LEU A 11 -9.61 5.16 -2.35
N THR A 12 -8.75 5.03 -3.37
CA THR A 12 -7.82 6.09 -3.78
C THR A 12 -8.56 7.30 -4.32
N ASP A 13 -9.60 7.11 -5.12
CA ASP A 13 -10.38 8.23 -5.65
C ASP A 13 -11.04 9.01 -4.50
N ARG A 14 -11.58 8.32 -3.48
CA ARG A 14 -12.12 8.96 -2.26
C ARG A 14 -11.04 9.66 -1.42
N LEU A 15 -9.87 9.05 -1.30
CA LEU A 15 -8.74 9.64 -0.59
C LEU A 15 -8.27 10.93 -1.27
N VAL A 16 -8.16 10.92 -2.59
CA VAL A 16 -7.82 12.11 -3.39
C VAL A 16 -8.88 13.20 -3.21
N GLU A 17 -10.17 12.86 -3.27
CA GLU A 17 -11.26 13.81 -2.98
C GLU A 17 -11.12 14.41 -1.57
N ALA A 18 -10.81 13.60 -0.56
CA ALA A 18 -10.62 14.05 0.81
C ALA A 18 -9.41 14.99 0.95
N ILE A 19 -8.27 14.65 0.34
CA ILE A 19 -7.06 15.49 0.32
C ILE A 19 -7.36 16.84 -0.32
N LEU A 20 -7.94 16.84 -1.52
CA LEU A 20 -8.24 18.06 -2.27
C LEU A 20 -9.32 18.92 -1.62
N SER A 21 -10.12 18.36 -0.72
CA SER A 21 -11.14 19.13 0.00
C SER A 21 -10.57 20.05 1.08
N GLU A 22 -9.34 19.80 1.54
CA GLU A 22 -8.69 20.50 2.66
C GLU A 22 -9.55 20.55 3.96
N LYS A 23 -10.51 19.63 4.11
CA LYS A 23 -11.43 19.57 5.27
C LYS A 23 -10.84 18.85 6.49
N TYR A 24 -9.75 18.12 6.31
CA TYR A 24 -9.17 17.25 7.33
C TYR A 24 -7.72 17.66 7.59
N ASP A 25 -7.37 17.85 8.86
CA ASP A 25 -5.98 18.13 9.26
C ASP A 25 -5.07 16.88 9.15
N ALA A 26 -5.66 15.68 9.26
CA ALA A 26 -4.97 14.41 9.15
C ALA A 26 -5.90 13.35 8.54
N ILE A 27 -5.34 12.50 7.69
CA ILE A 27 -6.03 11.36 7.07
C ILE A 27 -5.17 10.12 7.28
N ILE A 28 -5.79 9.01 7.70
CA ILE A 28 -5.12 7.72 7.87
C ILE A 28 -5.82 6.72 6.94
N THR A 29 -5.04 6.07 6.09
CA THR A 29 -5.55 5.12 5.08
C THR A 29 -4.77 3.82 5.15
N ASN A 30 -5.47 2.70 5.05
CA ASN A 30 -4.90 1.37 4.90
C ASN A 30 -5.24 0.80 3.50
N TYR A 31 -4.23 0.24 2.83
CA TYR A 31 -4.39 -0.53 1.60
C TYR A 31 -4.19 -2.03 1.90
N ALA A 32 -5.29 -2.79 1.91
CA ALA A 32 -5.29 -4.20 2.32
C ALA A 32 -4.67 -5.17 1.30
N ASN A 33 -4.43 -4.72 0.06
CA ASN A 33 -4.13 -5.58 -1.08
C ASN A 33 -2.94 -6.51 -0.86
N CYS A 34 -1.79 -5.97 -0.46
CA CYS A 34 -0.55 -6.73 -0.35
C CYS A 34 -0.67 -7.85 0.69
N ASP A 35 -1.38 -7.62 1.78
CA ASP A 35 -1.58 -8.61 2.83
C ASP A 35 -2.63 -9.66 2.43
N MET A 36 -3.84 -9.20 2.09
CA MET A 36 -4.96 -10.09 1.78
C MET A 36 -4.69 -10.97 0.55
N VAL A 37 -3.97 -10.44 -0.44
CA VAL A 37 -3.55 -11.23 -1.61
C VAL A 37 -2.31 -12.06 -1.28
N GLY A 38 -1.39 -11.57 -0.46
CA GLY A 38 -0.24 -12.31 0.06
C GLY A 38 -0.66 -13.62 0.74
N HIS A 39 -1.70 -13.59 1.58
CA HIS A 39 -2.28 -14.77 2.23
C HIS A 39 -2.79 -15.87 1.28
N THR A 40 -2.99 -15.57 0.00
CA THR A 40 -3.39 -16.60 -0.99
C THR A 40 -2.22 -17.44 -1.47
N GLY A 41 -0.98 -17.01 -1.24
CA GLY A 41 0.22 -17.68 -1.76
C GLY A 41 0.39 -17.59 -3.28
N ASN A 42 -0.47 -16.84 -3.97
CA ASN A 42 -0.43 -16.70 -5.42
C ASN A 42 0.50 -15.55 -5.82
N PHE A 43 1.75 -15.88 -6.18
CA PHE A 43 2.77 -14.90 -6.55
C PHE A 43 2.33 -13.92 -7.66
N LYS A 44 1.66 -14.41 -8.71
CA LYS A 44 1.23 -13.53 -9.82
C LYS A 44 0.15 -12.55 -9.40
N ALA A 45 -0.76 -12.98 -8.53
CA ALA A 45 -1.77 -12.09 -7.95
C ALA A 45 -1.12 -11.08 -7.00
N ALA A 46 -0.18 -11.53 -6.16
CA ALA A 46 0.58 -10.68 -5.25
C ALA A 46 1.34 -9.55 -5.97
N VAL A 47 2.00 -9.85 -7.10
CA VAL A 47 2.65 -8.81 -7.93
C VAL A 47 1.64 -7.75 -8.38
N LYS A 48 0.47 -8.16 -8.90
CA LYS A 48 -0.58 -7.22 -9.33
C LYS A 48 -1.14 -6.40 -8.17
N ALA A 49 -1.23 -6.97 -6.97
CA ALA A 49 -1.63 -6.25 -5.77
C ALA A 49 -0.65 -5.13 -5.46
N VAL A 50 0.67 -5.41 -5.48
CA VAL A 50 1.72 -4.41 -5.28
C VAL A 50 1.68 -3.33 -6.36
N GLU A 51 1.58 -3.71 -7.64
CA GLU A 51 1.47 -2.75 -8.77
C GLU A 51 0.25 -1.83 -8.64
N THR A 52 -0.88 -2.36 -8.12
CA THR A 52 -2.08 -1.55 -7.87
C THR A 52 -1.84 -0.51 -6.79
N ILE A 53 -1.12 -0.88 -5.71
CA ILE A 53 -0.81 0.05 -4.62
C ILE A 53 0.19 1.11 -5.08
N ASP A 54 1.19 0.73 -5.88
CA ASP A 54 2.13 1.69 -6.47
C ASP A 54 1.41 2.75 -7.33
N ALA A 55 0.53 2.31 -8.23
CA ALA A 55 -0.28 3.23 -9.04
C ALA A 55 -1.23 4.10 -8.20
N SER A 56 -1.78 3.55 -7.11
CA SER A 56 -2.63 4.28 -6.18
C SER A 56 -1.84 5.35 -5.43
N LEU A 57 -0.64 5.01 -4.97
CA LEU A 57 0.26 5.93 -4.27
C LEU A 57 0.68 7.10 -5.16
N SER A 58 0.93 6.87 -6.45
CA SER A 58 1.20 7.95 -7.41
C SER A 58 0.09 9.00 -7.42
N LYS A 59 -1.19 8.59 -7.47
CA LYS A 59 -2.33 9.51 -7.45
C LYS A 59 -2.43 10.31 -6.14
N VAL A 60 -2.13 9.65 -5.01
CA VAL A 60 -2.13 10.30 -3.69
C VAL A 60 -1.05 11.37 -3.60
N LEU A 61 0.16 11.05 -4.09
CA LEU A 61 1.27 12.01 -4.13
C LEU A 61 0.94 13.22 -5.01
N ASP A 62 0.37 13.01 -6.20
CA ASP A 62 -0.09 14.09 -7.08
C ASP A 62 -1.16 14.99 -6.43
N ALA A 63 -2.03 14.42 -5.59
CA ALA A 63 -3.04 15.18 -4.86
C ALA A 63 -2.43 15.99 -3.72
N LEU A 64 -1.49 15.41 -2.97
CA LEU A 64 -0.78 16.09 -1.88
C LEU A 64 0.05 17.27 -2.40
N GLU A 65 0.72 17.12 -3.55
CA GLU A 65 1.49 18.21 -4.16
C GLU A 65 0.63 19.45 -4.42
N LYS A 66 -0.63 19.26 -4.84
CA LYS A 66 -1.56 20.37 -5.15
C LYS A 66 -1.99 21.19 -3.93
N VAL A 67 -2.04 20.55 -2.76
CA VAL A 67 -2.48 21.20 -1.51
C VAL A 67 -1.31 21.50 -0.56
N GLY A 68 -0.08 21.22 -0.97
CA GLY A 68 1.11 21.36 -0.11
C GLY A 68 1.10 20.41 1.09
N GLY A 69 0.46 19.24 0.95
CA GLY A 69 0.36 18.23 1.99
C GLY A 69 1.63 17.40 2.16
N GLU A 70 1.71 16.68 3.28
CA GLU A 70 2.82 15.80 3.64
C GLU A 70 2.29 14.40 3.96
N ILE A 71 3.10 13.36 3.78
CA ILE A 71 2.69 11.98 4.02
C ILE A 71 3.81 11.14 4.64
N PHE A 72 3.42 10.24 5.53
CA PHE A 72 4.21 9.08 5.92
C PHE A 72 3.66 7.82 5.23
N ILE A 73 4.54 7.08 4.56
CA ILE A 73 4.22 5.81 3.91
C ILE A 73 4.92 4.72 4.69
N THR A 74 4.14 3.79 5.23
CA THR A 74 4.62 2.68 6.06
C THR A 74 3.75 1.45 5.86
N ALA A 75 4.23 0.31 6.37
CA ALA A 75 3.42 -0.87 6.61
C ALA A 75 3.37 -1.18 8.12
N ASP A 76 2.43 -2.02 8.52
CA ASP A 76 2.29 -2.56 9.87
C ASP A 76 3.09 -3.85 10.05
N HIS A 77 3.23 -4.65 9.00
CA HIS A 77 4.10 -5.84 8.92
C HIS A 77 4.45 -6.22 7.48
N GLY A 78 5.29 -7.25 7.32
CA GLY A 78 5.59 -7.88 6.03
C GLY A 78 4.63 -9.04 5.70
N ASN A 79 4.51 -9.38 4.42
CA ASN A 79 3.81 -10.54 3.86
C ASN A 79 4.30 -10.78 2.42
N VAL A 80 3.92 -9.88 1.50
CA VAL A 80 4.05 -10.06 0.04
C VAL A 80 5.48 -10.13 -0.48
N GLU A 81 6.46 -9.69 0.30
CA GLU A 81 7.87 -9.77 -0.03
C GLU A 81 8.43 -11.20 0.07
N GLN A 82 7.70 -12.12 0.73
CA GLN A 82 8.01 -13.55 0.76
C GLN A 82 6.77 -14.39 0.43
N MET A 83 6.66 -14.78 -0.83
CA MET A 83 5.54 -15.59 -1.35
C MET A 83 5.87 -17.09 -1.46
N LEU A 84 7.10 -17.48 -1.15
CA LEU A 84 7.58 -18.86 -1.17
C LEU A 84 8.36 -19.12 0.12
N ASP A 85 8.07 -20.25 0.77
CA ASP A 85 8.86 -20.70 1.91
C ASP A 85 10.21 -21.24 1.40
N PRO A 86 11.34 -20.67 1.82
CA PRO A 86 12.65 -21.06 1.31
C PRO A 86 13.11 -22.45 1.77
N VAL A 87 12.52 -23.00 2.82
CA VAL A 87 12.85 -24.33 3.38
C VAL A 87 11.98 -25.40 2.75
N SER A 88 10.66 -25.20 2.71
CA SER A 88 9.72 -26.21 2.23
C SER A 88 9.46 -26.12 0.72
N GLY A 89 9.73 -24.96 0.09
CA GLY A 89 9.39 -24.68 -1.30
C GLY A 89 7.90 -24.58 -1.56
N GLN A 90 7.06 -24.55 -0.50
CA GLN A 90 5.63 -24.35 -0.61
C GLN A 90 5.30 -22.86 -0.70
N ASN A 91 4.11 -22.54 -1.21
CA ASN A 91 3.62 -21.17 -1.20
C ASN A 91 3.57 -20.67 0.25
N HIS A 92 4.13 -19.48 0.48
CA HIS A 92 4.10 -18.83 1.77
C HIS A 92 2.84 -17.97 1.88
N THR A 93 2.04 -18.22 2.91
CA THR A 93 0.73 -17.57 3.12
C THR A 93 0.65 -16.82 4.44
N ALA A 94 1.77 -16.66 5.16
CA ALA A 94 1.82 -16.01 6.46
C ALA A 94 2.54 -14.65 6.39
N HIS A 95 2.42 -13.86 7.46
CA HIS A 95 3.24 -12.67 7.64
C HIS A 95 4.72 -13.04 7.78
N THR A 96 5.58 -12.04 7.61
CA THR A 96 7.00 -12.17 7.91
C THR A 96 7.38 -11.32 9.12
N THR A 97 8.64 -11.42 9.53
CA THR A 97 9.25 -10.56 10.55
C THR A 97 10.22 -9.55 9.95
N ASN A 98 10.14 -9.34 8.63
CA ASN A 98 10.98 -8.36 7.96
C ASN A 98 10.65 -6.94 8.41
N ALA A 99 11.64 -6.05 8.39
CA ALA A 99 11.42 -4.65 8.66
C ALA A 99 10.52 -4.02 7.58
N VAL A 100 9.69 -3.06 7.99
CA VAL A 100 8.79 -2.31 7.11
C VAL A 100 9.42 -0.98 6.68
N PRO A 101 9.08 -0.46 5.48
CA PRO A 101 9.51 0.87 5.08
C PRO A 101 8.87 1.94 5.98
N PHE A 102 9.58 3.04 6.21
CA PHE A 102 9.03 4.25 6.83
C PHE A 102 9.55 5.46 6.05
N VAL A 103 8.74 5.95 5.12
CA VAL A 103 9.13 7.00 4.17
C VAL A 103 8.33 8.26 4.47
N TYR A 104 9.02 9.38 4.59
CA TYR A 104 8.42 10.71 4.69
C TYR A 104 8.55 11.43 3.35
N VAL A 105 7.44 11.98 2.85
CA VAL A 105 7.39 12.84 1.67
C VAL A 105 6.70 14.14 2.04
N GLY A 106 7.42 15.25 1.85
CA GLY A 106 6.95 16.57 2.27
C GLY A 106 8.05 17.61 2.19
N ARG A 107 7.88 18.70 2.92
CA ARG A 107 8.91 19.74 3.07
C ARG A 107 10.19 19.16 3.71
N PRO A 108 11.31 19.89 3.71
CA PRO A 108 12.47 19.52 4.52
C PRO A 108 12.10 19.35 6.01
N ALA A 109 12.27 18.13 6.52
CA ALA A 109 12.16 17.83 7.94
C ALA A 109 13.37 18.42 8.70
N LYS A 110 13.13 18.87 9.94
CA LYS A 110 14.15 19.44 10.83
C LYS A 110 14.30 18.57 12.06
#